data_AF-A0A1V6D1T6-F1
#
_entry.id   AF-A0A1V6D1T6-F1
#
_cell.length_a   1.000
_cell.length_b   1.000
_cell.length_c   1.000
_cell.angle_alpha   90.00
_cell.angle_beta   90.00
_cell.angle_gamma   90.00
#
_symmetry.space_group_name_H-M   'P 1'
#
loop_
_entity.id
_entity.type
_entity.pdbx_description
1 polymer ?
#
loop_
_entity_poly.entity_id
_entity_poly.type
_entity_poly.pdbx_seq_one_letter_code
_entity_poly.pdbx_strand_id
1 'polypeptide(L)'
;MLVVSGISREENRKELARQMGLPRVPVRLRVQKSRLELESVSWREYWLPCGTFFKGDSRLVQRLNRLKKAWLNILRCPADRLCQMTYCWRYFGLLHHALRIARDEPRRPDPLSAICRIVGFEAFRLDAVGEAGSAACTVTARNPVFLLGQLAVDPCVPTPRHVPLLLPSGEEDPFYHYRQILISGTPAQRILVNPAVNLPSRADSFIPIDRMTRLVSERADPYWKPRAKLLARHILSSLIKTRDRLPAGRSDPLSILDLGAGTGQLAAKAWTYLERMSSDPLPPASFHFVDNNPPAFGRSFGLTRDRSGVTHVEWTTADYRSLADDDKWLNKCGPFDWVLLCRVLDNTSNFMVESIDGIRADKTEISANVLPHRCLAPRRQPEGIRRLLISTSRKYSRSGTIFPQFSLSDYFAAILSLQRRDLCPVGEDAWYLPVRRFNPASLITPSGRSLLAQLMKVSRSLVIEDVDVRPEHLTQHREQFGLSGSAAIFCTGNGFATEANYFVLTSPDVAQYIRGDRLW
;
A
#
# COMPACT_ATOMS: atom_id res chain seq x y z
N MET A 1 -8.42 26.68 11.53
CA MET A 1 -8.02 26.21 12.86
C MET A 1 -6.50 26.06 12.90
N LEU A 2 -5.80 27.06 13.44
CA LEU A 2 -4.35 27.06 13.63
C LEU A 2 -4.01 25.99 14.67
N VAL A 3 -3.20 25.00 14.30
CA VAL A 3 -2.62 24.06 15.27
C VAL A 3 -1.58 24.83 16.07
N VAL A 4 -2.01 25.32 17.24
CA VAL A 4 -1.13 25.79 18.31
C VAL A 4 -0.46 24.57 18.89
N SER A 5 0.71 24.25 18.35
CA SER A 5 1.65 23.34 18.97
C SER A 5 3.06 23.65 18.52
N GLY A 6 3.93 23.98 19.46
CA GLY A 6 5.28 24.45 19.20
C GLY A 6 6.30 23.41 18.74
N ILE A 7 5.87 22.25 18.21
CA ILE A 7 6.82 21.27 17.64
C ILE A 7 6.68 21.27 16.12
N SER A 8 7.74 21.71 15.46
CA SER A 8 7.89 21.69 14.02
C SER A 8 7.94 20.26 13.48
N ARG A 9 7.64 20.11 12.18
CA ARG A 9 7.76 18.81 11.51
C ARG A 9 9.20 18.25 11.55
N GLU A 10 10.18 19.15 11.53
CA GLU A 10 11.59 18.75 11.61
C GLU A 10 11.95 18.21 12.99
N GLU A 11 11.46 18.83 14.06
CA GLU A 11 11.63 18.32 15.42
C GLU A 11 10.95 16.97 15.61
N ASN A 12 9.70 16.81 15.14
CA ASN A 12 9.01 15.51 15.14
C ASN A 12 9.81 14.43 14.40
N ARG A 13 10.39 14.76 13.24
CA ARG A 13 11.26 13.87 12.47
C ARG A 13 12.53 13.48 13.23
N LYS A 14 13.26 14.47 13.78
CA LYS A 14 14.50 14.24 14.54
C LYS A 14 14.24 13.39 15.79
N GLU A 15 13.17 13.70 16.52
CA GLU A 15 12.83 12.97 17.75
C GLU A 15 12.41 11.53 17.45
N LEU A 16 11.57 11.31 16.44
CA LEU A 16 11.19 9.96 16.02
C LEU A 16 12.41 9.17 15.53
N ALA A 17 13.30 9.77 14.73
CA ALA A 17 14.53 9.13 14.29
C ALA A 17 15.45 8.76 15.46
N ARG A 18 15.56 9.62 16.48
CA ARG A 18 16.32 9.38 17.71
C ARG A 18 15.73 8.21 18.51
N GLN A 19 14.41 8.21 18.74
CA GLN A 19 13.71 7.13 19.46
C GLN A 19 13.87 5.78 18.73
N MET A 20 13.79 5.78 17.40
CA MET A 20 14.01 4.60 16.56
C MET A 20 15.46 4.11 16.53
N GLY A 21 16.43 4.90 17.00
CA GLY A 21 17.83 4.48 17.16
C GLY A 21 18.11 3.76 18.49
N LEU A 22 17.18 3.80 19.44
CA LEU A 22 17.39 3.20 20.76
C LEU A 22 17.33 1.66 20.69
N PRO A 23 18.08 0.96 21.57
CA PRO A 23 18.06 -0.50 21.69
C PRO A 23 16.82 -0.98 22.45
N ARG A 24 15.65 -0.56 21.98
CA ARG A 24 14.31 -0.93 22.46
C ARG A 24 13.48 -1.39 21.27
N VAL A 25 12.56 -2.32 21.49
CA VAL A 25 11.66 -2.83 20.45
C VAL A 25 10.44 -1.91 20.40
N PRO A 26 10.16 -1.24 19.27
CA PRO A 26 8.97 -0.41 19.13
C PRO A 26 7.72 -1.28 19.18
N VAL A 27 6.68 -0.83 19.90
CA VAL A 27 5.42 -1.58 20.04
C VAL A 27 4.19 -0.77 19.64
N ARG A 28 4.25 0.57 19.78
CA ARG A 28 3.18 1.47 19.38
C ARG A 28 3.71 2.86 19.08
N LEU A 29 3.16 3.53 18.08
CA LEU A 29 3.37 4.94 17.77
C LEU A 29 2.05 5.67 17.93
N ARG A 30 1.96 6.57 18.91
CA ARG A 30 0.76 7.35 19.16
C ARG A 30 0.89 8.73 18.56
N VAL A 31 -0.15 9.16 17.86
CA VAL A 31 -0.32 10.55 17.46
C VAL A 31 -1.20 11.25 18.47
N GLN A 32 -0.63 12.14 19.27
CA GLN A 32 -1.37 12.91 20.27
C GLN A 32 -1.22 14.40 19.97
N LYS A 33 -2.33 15.03 19.54
CA LYS A 33 -2.35 16.43 19.08
C LYS A 33 -1.34 16.65 17.96
N SER A 34 -0.16 17.17 18.30
CA SER A 34 0.92 17.51 17.37
C SER A 34 2.23 16.76 17.62
N ARG A 35 2.19 15.79 18.54
CA ARG A 35 3.34 15.03 18.99
C ARG A 35 3.23 13.60 18.52
N LEU A 36 4.40 13.00 18.31
CA LEU A 36 4.57 11.60 18.01
C LEU A 36 5.26 10.94 19.21
N GLU A 37 4.61 9.96 19.80
CA GLU A 37 5.14 9.23 20.95
C GLU A 37 5.37 7.76 20.56
N LEU A 38 6.64 7.34 20.49
CA LEU A 38 6.98 5.95 20.27
C LEU A 38 7.08 5.21 21.60
N GLU A 39 6.11 4.35 21.86
CA GLU A 39 6.20 3.37 22.91
C GLU A 39 7.13 2.23 22.48
N SER A 40 8.12 1.95 23.32
CA SER A 40 9.08 0.90 23.08
C SER A 40 9.42 0.17 24.38
N VAL A 41 9.64 -1.14 24.27
CA VAL A 41 9.95 -2.01 25.42
C VAL A 41 11.37 -2.52 25.31
N SER A 42 11.94 -2.93 26.44
CA SER A 42 13.22 -3.63 26.46
C SER A 42 13.11 -4.98 25.74
N TRP A 43 14.26 -5.53 25.33
CA TRP A 43 14.32 -6.88 24.77
C TRP A 43 13.65 -7.92 25.68
N ARG A 44 13.91 -7.84 27.00
CA ARG A 44 13.36 -8.81 27.96
C ARG A 44 11.84 -8.72 28.03
N GLU A 45 11.30 -7.52 28.13
CA GLU A 45 9.85 -7.28 28.18
C GLU A 45 9.15 -7.76 26.91
N TYR A 46 9.73 -7.54 25.73
CA TYR A 46 9.13 -7.98 24.47
C TYR A 46 8.95 -9.50 24.40
N TRP A 47 9.97 -10.27 24.81
CA TRP A 47 9.98 -11.73 24.70
C TRP A 47 9.44 -12.46 25.94
N LEU A 48 9.18 -11.75 27.05
CA LEU A 48 8.67 -12.32 28.30
C LEU A 48 7.40 -13.17 28.11
N PRO A 49 6.39 -12.76 27.31
CA PRO A 49 5.16 -13.55 27.13
C PRO A 49 5.37 -14.92 26.47
N CYS A 50 6.52 -15.15 25.84
CA CYS A 50 6.85 -16.41 25.17
C CYS A 50 7.81 -17.29 26.00
N GLY A 51 8.07 -16.89 27.25
CA GLY A 51 9.09 -17.53 28.09
C GLY A 51 8.87 -19.03 28.27
N THR A 52 7.62 -19.47 28.42
CA THR A 52 7.22 -20.89 28.52
C THR A 52 7.62 -21.68 27.28
N PHE A 53 7.24 -21.18 26.10
CA PHE A 53 7.60 -21.78 24.82
C PHE A 53 9.12 -21.86 24.63
N PHE A 54 9.87 -20.80 24.96
CA PHE A 54 11.33 -20.77 24.78
C PHE A 54 12.08 -21.66 25.78
N LYS A 55 11.68 -21.67 27.05
CA LYS A 55 12.40 -22.40 28.11
C LYS A 55 12.42 -23.92 27.91
N GLY A 56 11.41 -24.48 27.24
CA GLY A 56 11.39 -25.92 26.95
C GLY A 56 12.43 -26.39 25.93
N ASP A 57 13.20 -25.50 25.29
CA ASP A 57 14.25 -25.86 24.33
C ASP A 57 15.42 -24.87 24.44
N SER A 58 16.54 -25.34 24.99
CA SER A 58 17.78 -24.57 25.13
C SER A 58 18.30 -24.03 23.78
N ARG A 59 18.02 -24.72 22.66
CA ARG A 59 18.39 -24.28 21.32
C ARG A 59 17.62 -23.03 20.90
N LEU A 60 16.34 -22.93 21.23
CA LEU A 60 15.55 -21.73 20.94
C LEU A 60 16.03 -20.54 21.79
N VAL A 61 16.35 -20.75 23.07
CA VAL A 61 16.93 -19.70 23.94
C VAL A 61 18.26 -19.19 23.35
N GLN A 62 19.15 -20.09 22.91
CA GLN A 62 20.40 -19.72 22.27
C GLN A 62 20.17 -18.94 20.96
N ARG A 63 19.19 -19.34 20.15
CA ARG A 63 18.84 -18.63 18.91
C ARG A 63 18.31 -17.23 19.19
N LEU A 64 17.46 -17.09 20.20
CA LEU A 64 16.96 -15.80 20.64
C LEU A 64 18.08 -14.87 21.12
N ASN A 65 19.04 -15.39 21.90
CA ASN A 65 20.22 -14.63 22.32
C ASN A 65 21.13 -14.23 21.15
N ARG A 66 21.29 -15.10 20.14
CA ARG A 66 22.04 -14.78 18.92
C ARG A 66 21.31 -13.74 18.06
N LEU A 67 19.98 -13.78 17.99
CA LEU A 67 19.16 -12.74 17.37
C LEU A 67 19.34 -11.41 18.09
N LYS A 68 19.31 -11.37 19.43
CA LYS A 68 19.57 -10.16 20.23
C LYS A 68 20.90 -9.51 19.86
N LYS A 69 21.98 -10.31 19.79
CA LYS A 69 23.31 -9.82 19.41
C LYS A 69 23.31 -9.23 18.00
N ALA A 70 22.72 -9.93 17.03
CA ALA A 70 22.64 -9.45 15.66
C ALA A 70 21.77 -8.19 15.52
N TRP A 71 20.68 -8.12 16.29
CA TRP A 71 19.80 -6.95 16.38
C TRP A 71 20.54 -5.72 16.93
N LEU A 72 21.28 -5.86 18.03
CA LEU A 72 22.10 -4.76 18.55
C LEU A 72 23.15 -4.28 17.55
N ASN A 73 23.72 -5.20 16.75
CA ASN A 73 24.68 -4.84 15.71
C ASN A 73 24.02 -4.06 14.56
N ILE A 74 22.83 -4.46 14.08
CA ILE A 74 22.16 -3.73 13.00
C ILE A 74 21.72 -2.33 13.44
N LEU A 75 21.40 -2.13 14.73
CA LEU A 75 21.11 -0.77 15.25
C LEU A 75 22.34 0.15 15.24
N ARG A 76 23.54 -0.41 15.42
CA ARG A 76 24.80 0.35 15.36
C ARG A 76 25.26 0.59 13.94
N CYS A 77 25.12 -0.42 13.08
CA CYS A 77 25.62 -0.42 11.71
C CYS A 77 24.50 -0.76 10.70
N PRO A 78 23.45 0.06 10.56
CA PRO A 78 22.27 -0.27 9.75
C PRO A 78 22.58 -0.38 8.24
N ALA A 79 23.67 0.22 7.77
CA ALA A 79 24.12 0.16 6.38
C ALA A 79 25.08 -1.01 6.11
N ASP A 80 25.56 -1.71 7.13
CA ASP A 80 26.51 -2.81 6.95
C ASP A 80 25.80 -4.07 6.45
N ARG A 81 26.14 -4.50 5.23
CA ARG A 81 25.47 -5.60 4.54
C ARG A 81 25.66 -6.93 5.28
N LEU A 82 26.81 -7.17 5.90
CA LEU A 82 27.08 -8.39 6.65
C LEU A 82 26.25 -8.46 7.94
N CYS A 83 26.06 -7.32 8.62
CA CYS A 83 25.16 -7.17 9.76
C CYS A 83 23.71 -7.45 9.35
N GLN A 84 23.25 -6.88 8.22
CA GLN A 84 21.91 -7.13 7.68
C GLN A 84 21.70 -8.62 7.37
N MET A 85 22.65 -9.25 6.69
CA MET A 85 22.60 -10.69 6.35
C MET A 85 22.56 -11.56 7.60
N THR A 86 23.43 -11.29 8.56
CA THR A 86 23.50 -12.03 9.83
C THR A 86 22.21 -11.88 10.61
N TYR A 87 21.67 -10.66 10.68
CA TYR A 87 20.41 -10.37 11.36
C TYR A 87 19.23 -11.10 10.71
N CYS A 88 19.08 -11.03 9.38
CA CYS A 88 18.07 -11.77 8.64
C CYS A 88 18.22 -13.28 8.86
N TRP A 89 19.44 -13.84 8.73
CA TRP A 89 19.70 -15.26 8.97
C TRP A 89 19.27 -15.71 10.37
N ARG A 90 19.62 -14.93 11.41
CA ARG A 90 19.23 -15.25 12.80
C ARG A 90 17.72 -15.16 13.01
N TYR A 91 17.06 -14.17 12.43
CA TYR A 91 15.61 -14.00 12.54
C TYR A 91 14.87 -15.14 11.87
N PHE A 92 15.11 -15.39 10.58
CA PHE A 92 14.43 -16.46 9.85
C PHE A 92 14.81 -17.84 10.37
N GLY A 93 16.02 -18.01 10.90
CA GLY A 93 16.43 -19.24 11.58
C GLY A 93 15.75 -19.46 12.94
N LEU A 94 15.29 -18.40 13.63
CA LEU A 94 14.46 -18.51 14.82
C LEU A 94 13.03 -18.88 14.43
N LEU A 95 12.44 -18.16 13.46
CA LEU A 95 11.10 -18.39 12.96
C LEU A 95 10.92 -19.82 12.43
N HIS A 96 11.81 -20.27 11.54
CA HIS A 96 11.76 -21.61 10.96
C HIS A 96 11.75 -22.72 12.03
N HIS A 97 12.58 -22.59 13.07
CA HIS A 97 12.62 -23.58 14.15
C HIS A 97 11.44 -23.50 15.09
N ALA A 98 10.93 -22.29 15.37
CA ALA A 98 9.73 -22.12 16.17
C ALA A 98 8.51 -22.76 15.48
N LEU A 99 8.34 -22.55 14.16
CA LEU A 99 7.29 -23.19 13.36
C LEU A 99 7.39 -24.72 13.40
N ARG A 100 8.61 -25.25 13.17
CA ARG A 100 8.86 -26.69 13.22
C ARG A 100 8.49 -27.29 14.58
N ILE A 101 8.94 -26.68 15.69
CA ILE A 101 8.61 -27.16 17.04
C ILE A 101 7.12 -27.04 17.32
N ALA A 102 6.50 -25.92 16.94
CA ALA A 102 5.07 -25.71 17.13
C ALA A 102 4.21 -26.79 16.45
N ARG A 103 4.68 -27.31 15.32
CA ARG A 103 4.02 -28.38 14.57
C ARG A 103 4.38 -29.78 15.10
N ASP A 104 5.66 -30.06 15.31
CA ASP A 104 6.15 -31.38 15.70
C ASP A 104 5.88 -31.70 17.18
N GLU A 105 5.72 -30.66 18.02
CA GLU A 105 5.41 -30.75 19.45
C GLU A 105 4.09 -30.00 19.77
N PRO A 106 2.91 -30.50 19.38
CA PRO A 106 1.64 -29.79 19.56
C PRO A 106 1.26 -29.57 21.04
N ARG A 107 1.88 -30.32 21.97
CA ARG A 107 1.72 -30.15 23.42
C ARG A 107 2.61 -29.05 24.01
N ARG A 108 3.45 -28.41 23.18
CA ARG A 108 4.29 -27.30 23.60
C ARG A 108 3.40 -26.15 24.11
N PRO A 109 3.72 -25.50 25.23
CA PRO A 109 2.92 -24.37 25.71
C PRO A 109 3.08 -23.15 24.81
N ASP A 110 1.98 -22.47 24.54
CA ASP A 110 1.89 -21.16 23.89
C ASP A 110 2.58 -20.97 22.51
N PRO A 111 2.53 -21.96 21.58
CA PRO A 111 3.24 -21.87 20.31
C PRO A 111 2.75 -20.70 19.43
N LEU A 112 1.44 -20.44 19.39
CA LEU A 112 0.87 -19.31 18.66
C LEU A 112 1.33 -17.97 19.23
N SER A 113 1.43 -17.84 20.55
CA SER A 113 1.94 -16.62 21.20
C SER A 113 3.41 -16.36 20.82
N ALA A 114 4.23 -17.42 20.82
CA ALA A 114 5.61 -17.33 20.37
C ALA A 114 5.74 -16.93 18.90
N ILE A 115 4.96 -17.55 18.01
CA ILE A 115 4.95 -17.24 16.59
C ILE A 115 4.46 -15.80 16.35
N CYS A 116 3.39 -15.37 17.01
CA CYS A 116 2.88 -13.99 16.96
C CYS A 116 3.97 -12.97 17.29
N ARG A 117 4.74 -13.23 18.35
CA ARG A 117 5.83 -12.33 18.78
C ARG A 117 7.03 -12.34 17.84
N ILE A 118 7.36 -13.47 17.23
CA ILE A 118 8.42 -13.54 16.20
C ILE A 118 7.97 -12.80 14.94
N VAL A 119 6.75 -13.04 14.45
CA VAL A 119 6.18 -12.38 13.25
C VAL A 119 6.07 -10.87 13.45
N GLY A 120 5.60 -10.43 14.62
CA GLY A 120 5.43 -9.01 14.95
C GLY A 120 6.70 -8.27 15.36
N PHE A 121 7.85 -8.94 15.40
CA PHE A 121 9.10 -8.29 15.80
C PHE A 121 9.48 -7.15 14.85
N GLU A 122 9.75 -5.97 15.42
CA GLU A 122 10.01 -4.72 14.68
C GLU A 122 8.83 -4.24 13.81
N ALA A 123 7.61 -4.68 14.11
CA ALA A 123 6.35 -4.12 13.60
C ALA A 123 5.51 -3.63 14.78
N PHE A 124 4.90 -2.45 14.65
CA PHE A 124 4.21 -1.79 15.75
C PHE A 124 2.93 -1.11 15.29
N ARG A 125 1.97 -0.94 16.20
CA ARG A 125 0.71 -0.26 15.91
C ARG A 125 0.91 1.25 15.75
N LEU A 126 0.12 1.88 14.90
CA LEU A 126 -0.05 3.32 14.79
C LEU A 126 -1.50 3.67 15.10
N ASP A 127 -1.69 4.56 16.07
CA ASP A 127 -3.01 5.08 16.44
C ASP A 127 -2.96 6.60 16.63
N ALA A 128 -4.14 7.22 16.58
CA ALA A 128 -4.35 8.63 16.86
C ALA A 128 -5.27 8.75 18.06
N VAL A 129 -4.80 9.43 19.12
CA VAL A 129 -5.52 9.50 20.40
C VAL A 129 -6.84 10.22 20.21
N GLY A 130 -7.94 9.54 20.53
CA GLY A 130 -9.30 10.07 20.40
C GLY A 130 -9.91 9.93 19.00
N GLU A 131 -9.24 9.26 18.07
CA GLU A 131 -9.77 8.98 16.73
C GLU A 131 -9.95 7.47 16.53
N ALA A 132 -10.86 7.11 15.64
CA ALA A 132 -11.10 5.72 15.27
C ALA A 132 -9.95 5.16 14.40
N GLY A 133 -9.86 3.84 14.37
CA GLY A 133 -8.94 3.12 13.50
C GLY A 133 -7.55 2.88 14.06
N SER A 134 -6.83 2.02 13.36
CA SER A 134 -5.43 1.69 13.64
C SER A 134 -4.73 1.30 12.35
N ALA A 135 -3.46 1.62 12.26
CA ALA A 135 -2.57 1.12 11.22
C ALA A 135 -1.39 0.37 11.86
N ALA A 136 -0.53 -0.19 11.03
CA ALA A 136 0.74 -0.75 11.44
C ALA A 136 1.90 0.01 10.80
N CYS A 137 3.01 0.05 11.51
CA CYS A 137 4.24 0.71 11.11
C CYS A 137 5.43 -0.22 11.26
N THR A 138 6.46 0.04 10.46
CA THR A 138 7.78 -0.55 10.67
C THR A 138 8.88 0.37 10.15
N VAL A 139 10.12 0.15 10.63
CA VAL A 139 11.29 0.90 10.17
C VAL A 139 12.12 0.04 9.22
N THR A 140 12.43 0.61 8.07
CA THR A 140 13.12 -0.09 6.98
C THR A 140 14.47 -0.69 7.38
N ALA A 141 15.25 0.01 8.20
CA ALA A 141 16.57 -0.47 8.64
C ALA A 141 16.53 -1.48 9.80
N ARG A 142 15.35 -1.77 10.35
CA ARG A 142 15.21 -2.61 11.56
C ARG A 142 14.42 -3.88 11.32
N ASN A 143 13.47 -3.86 10.39
CA ASN A 143 12.61 -5.00 10.16
C ASN A 143 13.27 -6.05 9.25
N PRO A 144 13.39 -7.31 9.70
CA PRO A 144 14.11 -8.34 8.98
C PRO A 144 13.43 -8.74 7.66
N VAL A 145 12.10 -8.63 7.56
CA VAL A 145 11.35 -8.92 6.33
C VAL A 145 11.69 -7.89 5.26
N PHE A 146 11.72 -6.61 5.63
CA PHE A 146 12.09 -5.55 4.70
C PHE A 146 13.57 -5.59 4.31
N LEU A 147 14.47 -5.77 5.30
CA LEU A 147 15.91 -5.86 5.06
C LEU A 147 16.26 -7.01 4.12
N LEU A 148 15.56 -8.15 4.22
CA LEU A 148 15.75 -9.27 3.31
C LEU A 148 15.51 -8.86 1.84
N GLY A 149 14.47 -8.06 1.58
CA GLY A 149 14.20 -7.52 0.25
C GLY A 149 15.31 -6.60 -0.26
N GLN A 150 15.96 -5.84 0.63
CA GLN A 150 17.11 -4.99 0.26
C GLN A 150 18.39 -5.78 -0.01
N LEU A 151 18.51 -7.00 0.51
CA LEU A 151 19.65 -7.87 0.28
C LEU A 151 19.62 -8.55 -1.09
N ALA A 152 18.47 -8.62 -1.77
CA ALA A 152 18.35 -9.27 -3.08
C ALA A 152 19.26 -8.62 -4.14
N VAL A 153 19.61 -9.39 -5.19
CA VAL A 153 20.65 -9.04 -6.19
C VAL A 153 20.28 -7.81 -7.04
N ASP A 154 18.99 -7.52 -7.17
CA ASP A 154 18.48 -6.29 -7.77
C ASP A 154 17.71 -5.51 -6.68
N PRO A 155 18.38 -4.62 -5.91
CA PRO A 155 17.68 -3.78 -4.95
C PRO A 155 16.84 -2.77 -5.74
N CYS A 156 15.68 -3.21 -6.19
CA CYS A 156 14.63 -2.34 -6.70
C CYS A 156 14.48 -1.21 -5.67
N VAL A 157 14.42 0.05 -6.14
CA VAL A 157 14.10 1.21 -5.29
C VAL A 157 13.01 0.77 -4.33
N PRO A 158 13.15 0.93 -3.00
CA PRO A 158 12.25 0.30 -2.06
C PRO A 158 10.82 0.74 -2.34
N THR A 159 10.09 -0.11 -3.06
CA THR A 159 8.71 0.15 -3.41
C THR A 159 7.86 -0.39 -2.28
N PRO A 160 6.64 0.13 -2.17
CA PRO A 160 5.54 -0.46 -1.43
C PRO A 160 5.35 -2.00 -1.49
N ARG A 161 6.03 -2.70 -2.40
CA ARG A 161 5.77 -4.09 -2.76
C ARG A 161 6.75 -5.10 -2.13
N HIS A 162 7.77 -4.63 -1.41
CA HIS A 162 8.76 -5.52 -0.78
C HIS A 162 8.24 -6.24 0.47
N VAL A 163 7.25 -5.66 1.16
CA VAL A 163 6.61 -6.25 2.34
C VAL A 163 5.10 -6.07 2.20
N PRO A 164 4.42 -6.98 1.48
CA PRO A 164 3.01 -6.80 1.17
C PRO A 164 2.10 -6.94 2.39
N LEU A 165 2.52 -7.69 3.43
CA LEU A 165 1.76 -7.88 4.67
C LEU A 165 2.69 -7.80 5.89
N LEU A 166 2.19 -7.16 6.94
CA LEU A 166 2.80 -7.10 8.28
C LEU A 166 1.75 -7.44 9.33
N LEU A 167 2.18 -8.08 10.42
CA LEU A 167 1.32 -8.38 11.55
C LEU A 167 2.03 -7.98 12.86
N PRO A 168 1.77 -6.77 13.39
CA PRO A 168 2.29 -6.37 14.70
C PRO A 168 1.86 -7.35 15.80
N SER A 169 2.70 -7.48 16.83
CA SER A 169 2.36 -8.36 17.95
C SER A 169 1.08 -7.89 18.65
N GLY A 170 0.15 -8.83 18.87
CA GLY A 170 -1.12 -8.58 19.55
C GLY A 170 -2.27 -8.16 18.64
N GLU A 171 -2.03 -8.05 17.33
CA GLU A 171 -3.09 -7.86 16.33
C GLU A 171 -3.54 -9.22 15.76
N GLU A 172 -4.82 -9.35 15.44
CA GLU A 172 -5.38 -10.59 14.86
C GLU A 172 -5.26 -10.62 13.33
N ASP A 173 -5.48 -9.47 12.70
CA ASP A 173 -5.44 -9.30 11.25
C ASP A 173 -4.17 -8.60 10.77
N PRO A 174 -3.63 -8.98 9.60
CA PRO A 174 -2.48 -8.31 9.03
C PRO A 174 -2.84 -6.93 8.47
N PHE A 175 -1.80 -6.17 8.17
CA PHE A 175 -1.82 -4.85 7.57
C PHE A 175 -1.06 -4.89 6.25
N TYR A 176 -1.61 -4.29 5.20
CA TYR A 176 -0.96 -4.28 3.89
C TYR A 176 -0.16 -3.01 3.71
N HIS A 177 0.94 -3.09 2.97
CA HIS A 177 1.74 -1.90 2.75
C HIS A 177 1.03 -0.84 1.89
N TYR A 178 1.04 0.39 2.38
CA TYR A 178 0.49 1.54 1.66
C TYR A 178 1.56 2.52 1.18
N ARG A 179 2.34 3.11 2.09
CA ARG A 179 3.36 4.10 1.71
C ARG A 179 4.58 4.12 2.61
N GLN A 180 5.62 4.79 2.11
CA GLN A 180 6.86 5.04 2.82
C GLN A 180 7.00 6.54 3.14
N ILE A 181 7.44 6.84 4.36
CA ILE A 181 7.63 8.20 4.86
C ILE A 181 9.06 8.36 5.33
N LEU A 182 9.73 9.40 4.83
CA LEU A 182 11.09 9.75 5.22
C LEU A 182 11.07 10.45 6.58
N ILE A 183 11.75 9.87 7.58
CA ILE A 183 11.84 10.46 8.93
C ILE A 183 13.20 11.11 9.21
N SER A 184 14.24 10.80 8.43
CA SER A 184 15.51 11.56 8.48
C SER A 184 16.12 11.72 7.10
N GLY A 185 17.19 12.51 6.97
CA GLY A 185 17.90 12.70 5.70
C GLY A 185 18.54 11.43 5.14
N THR A 186 18.58 10.32 5.89
CA THR A 186 19.21 9.07 5.46
C THR A 186 18.19 8.10 4.83
N PRO A 187 18.51 7.43 3.72
CA PRO A 187 17.66 6.41 3.12
C PRO A 187 17.30 5.25 4.06
N ALA A 188 18.12 4.99 5.08
CA ALA A 188 17.94 3.92 6.06
C ALA A 188 16.81 4.19 7.05
N GLN A 189 16.50 5.46 7.34
CA GLN A 189 15.49 5.84 8.33
C GLN A 189 14.22 6.29 7.63
N ARG A 190 13.43 5.29 7.23
CA ARG A 190 12.10 5.46 6.67
C ARG A 190 11.12 4.60 7.44
N ILE A 191 9.92 5.14 7.64
CA ILE A 191 8.79 4.40 8.21
C ILE A 191 7.91 3.92 7.07
N LEU A 192 7.57 2.65 7.08
CA LEU A 192 6.51 2.10 6.25
C LEU A 192 5.22 2.14 7.06
N VAL A 193 4.14 2.62 6.45
CA VAL A 193 2.80 2.65 7.06
C VAL A 193 1.88 1.72 6.27
N ASN A 194 1.11 0.94 7.02
CA ASN A 194 0.35 -0.20 6.51
C ASN A 194 -1.06 -0.15 7.11
N PRO A 195 -2.11 0.18 6.35
CA PRO A 195 -3.50 0.08 6.79
C PRO A 195 -3.97 -1.38 6.93
N ALA A 196 -5.07 -1.58 7.66
CA ALA A 196 -5.60 -2.92 7.94
C ALA A 196 -6.02 -3.66 6.66
N VAL A 197 -5.77 -4.97 6.61
CA VAL A 197 -6.34 -5.85 5.57
C VAL A 197 -7.84 -6.03 5.77
N ASN A 198 -8.33 -6.03 7.01
CA ASN A 198 -9.75 -6.12 7.31
C ASN A 198 -10.50 -4.91 6.71
N LEU A 199 -11.40 -5.15 5.74
CA LEU A 199 -12.10 -4.09 4.99
C LEU A 199 -12.90 -3.13 5.89
N PRO A 200 -13.75 -3.60 6.82
CA PRO A 200 -14.41 -2.74 7.80
C PRO A 200 -13.48 -1.75 8.52
N SER A 201 -12.31 -2.21 8.98
CA SER A 201 -11.37 -1.37 9.75
C SER A 201 -10.41 -0.56 8.88
N ARG A 202 -10.37 -0.82 7.57
CA ARG A 202 -9.36 -0.28 6.66
C ARG A 202 -9.54 1.21 6.40
N ALA A 203 -10.78 1.67 6.22
CA ALA A 203 -11.06 3.08 5.99
C ALA A 203 -10.51 3.94 7.14
N ASP A 204 -10.76 3.52 8.37
CA ASP A 204 -10.30 4.22 9.56
C ASP A 204 -8.78 4.15 9.74
N SER A 205 -8.11 3.15 9.16
CA SER A 205 -6.64 3.05 9.20
C SER A 205 -5.94 4.25 8.54
N PHE A 206 -6.60 4.92 7.59
CA PHE A 206 -6.02 6.09 6.91
C PHE A 206 -5.98 7.34 7.79
N ILE A 207 -6.83 7.42 8.82
CA ILE A 207 -6.90 8.54 9.76
C ILE A 207 -5.56 8.71 10.50
N PRO A 208 -5.07 7.73 11.29
CA PRO A 208 -3.81 7.89 12.02
C PRO A 208 -2.61 7.96 11.06
N ILE A 209 -2.68 7.34 9.89
CA ILE A 209 -1.67 7.47 8.82
C ILE A 209 -1.55 8.91 8.34
N ASP A 210 -2.67 9.57 8.05
CA ASP A 210 -2.66 10.94 7.58
C ASP A 210 -2.24 11.91 8.70
N ARG A 211 -2.74 11.73 9.93
CA ARG A 211 -2.31 12.50 11.12
C ARG A 211 -0.80 12.43 11.31
N MET A 212 -0.23 11.23 11.36
CA MET A 212 1.21 11.04 11.48
C MET A 212 1.96 11.73 10.34
N THR A 213 1.46 11.60 9.11
CA THR A 213 2.12 12.18 7.94
C THR A 213 2.11 13.70 7.96
N ARG A 214 1.03 14.34 8.40
CA ARG A 214 0.96 15.80 8.58
C ARG A 214 2.06 16.32 9.53
N LEU A 215 2.43 15.51 10.52
CA LEU A 215 3.44 15.86 11.53
C LEU A 215 4.88 15.64 11.07
N VAL A 216 5.13 14.85 10.03
CA VAL A 216 6.51 14.55 9.58
C VAL A 216 6.80 14.96 8.13
N SER A 217 5.78 15.22 7.31
CA SER A 217 5.95 15.49 5.88
C SER A 217 4.92 16.50 5.35
N GLU A 218 5.40 17.42 4.52
CA GLU A 218 4.56 18.28 3.67
C GLU A 218 4.33 17.66 2.29
N ARG A 219 5.19 16.69 1.92
CA ARG A 219 5.13 16.05 0.61
C ARG A 219 3.90 15.16 0.52
N ALA A 220 3.25 15.22 -0.64
CA ALA A 220 2.27 14.23 -1.05
C ALA A 220 2.92 12.83 -1.21
N ASP A 221 2.11 11.85 -1.60
CA ASP A 221 2.59 10.54 -2.08
C ASP A 221 3.83 10.70 -2.96
N PRO A 222 4.94 9.95 -2.79
CA PRO A 222 6.17 10.18 -3.56
C PRO A 222 6.04 9.93 -5.08
N TYR A 223 5.02 9.21 -5.55
CA TYR A 223 4.84 8.81 -6.95
C TYR A 223 3.80 9.65 -7.71
N TRP A 224 3.16 10.62 -7.07
CA TRP A 224 2.16 11.49 -7.71
C TRP A 224 2.68 12.24 -8.95
N LYS A 225 3.93 12.72 -8.99
CA LYS A 225 4.45 13.48 -10.14
C LYS A 225 4.59 12.61 -11.40
N PRO A 226 5.29 11.45 -11.36
CA PRO A 226 5.30 10.52 -12.49
C PRO A 226 3.89 10.11 -12.93
N ARG A 227 3.01 9.77 -11.97
CA ARG A 227 1.62 9.38 -12.26
C ARG A 227 0.83 10.49 -12.94
N ALA A 228 0.91 11.72 -12.44
CA ALA A 228 0.28 12.89 -13.01
C ALA A 228 0.74 13.16 -14.45
N LYS A 229 2.05 13.01 -14.72
CA LYS A 229 2.61 13.17 -16.07
C LYS A 229 2.04 12.13 -17.04
N LEU A 230 1.91 10.88 -16.61
CA LEU A 230 1.34 9.81 -17.41
C LEU A 230 -0.16 10.04 -17.66
N LEU A 231 -0.92 10.37 -16.61
CA LEU A 231 -2.34 10.69 -16.69
C LEU A 231 -2.59 11.84 -17.69
N ALA A 232 -1.83 12.93 -17.57
CA ALA A 232 -1.92 14.07 -18.48
C ALA A 232 -1.59 13.68 -19.92
N ARG A 233 -0.45 13.01 -20.13
CA ARG A 233 0.05 12.68 -21.47
C ARG A 233 -0.84 11.68 -22.20
N HIS A 234 -1.26 10.63 -21.53
CA HIS A 234 -1.86 9.47 -22.20
C HIS A 234 -3.38 9.48 -22.22
N ILE A 235 -4.01 10.19 -21.27
CA ILE A 235 -5.47 10.17 -21.12
C ILE A 235 -6.02 11.57 -21.32
N LEU A 236 -5.68 12.52 -20.44
CA LEU A 236 -6.31 13.85 -20.44
C LEU A 236 -6.04 14.64 -21.73
N SER A 237 -4.86 14.47 -22.34
CA SER A 237 -4.53 15.10 -23.62
C SER A 237 -5.40 14.63 -24.78
N SER A 238 -5.91 13.40 -24.75
CA SER A 238 -6.83 12.89 -25.77
C SER A 238 -8.24 13.39 -25.48
N LEU A 239 -8.65 13.39 -24.21
CA LEU A 239 -9.96 13.88 -23.79
C LEU A 239 -10.16 15.37 -24.10
N ILE A 240 -9.15 16.21 -23.90
CA ILE A 240 -9.25 17.64 -24.22
C ILE A 240 -9.40 17.87 -25.73
N LYS A 241 -8.62 17.16 -26.56
CA LYS A 241 -8.72 17.25 -28.02
C LYS A 241 -10.08 16.81 -28.55
N THR A 242 -10.69 15.80 -27.92
CA THR A 242 -12.02 15.35 -28.30
C THR A 242 -13.09 16.37 -27.90
N ARG A 243 -12.94 17.03 -26.75
CA ARG A 243 -13.82 18.12 -26.33
C ARG A 243 -13.84 19.27 -27.35
N ASP A 244 -12.68 19.68 -27.86
CA ASP A 244 -12.57 20.80 -28.81
C ASP A 244 -13.22 20.54 -30.17
N ARG A 245 -13.48 19.27 -30.48
CA ARG A 245 -14.19 18.81 -31.69
C ARG A 245 -15.71 18.78 -31.52
N LEU A 246 -16.21 18.82 -30.29
CA LEU A 246 -17.64 18.81 -30.02
C LEU A 246 -18.20 20.25 -30.00
N PRO A 247 -19.29 20.53 -30.75
CA PRO A 247 -19.82 21.90 -30.89
C PRO A 247 -20.21 22.59 -29.58
N ALA A 248 -20.60 21.82 -28.56
CA ALA A 248 -21.15 22.31 -27.30
C ALA A 248 -20.10 22.52 -26.18
N GLY A 249 -18.80 22.52 -26.48
CA GLY A 249 -17.74 22.38 -25.47
C GLY A 249 -16.77 23.55 -25.25
N ARG A 250 -16.84 24.63 -26.04
CA ARG A 250 -15.72 25.59 -26.13
C ARG A 250 -15.69 26.73 -25.11
N SER A 251 -16.80 27.09 -24.47
CA SER A 251 -16.87 28.31 -23.62
C SER A 251 -16.88 28.06 -22.11
N ASP A 252 -17.34 26.89 -21.65
CA ASP A 252 -17.53 26.65 -20.22
C ASP A 252 -16.25 26.14 -19.54
N PRO A 253 -16.02 26.43 -18.25
CA PRO A 253 -14.96 25.80 -17.49
C PRO A 253 -15.06 24.28 -17.53
N LEU A 254 -13.91 23.60 -17.55
CA LEU A 254 -13.82 22.15 -17.48
C LEU A 254 -14.04 21.68 -16.05
N SER A 255 -15.08 20.88 -15.81
CA SER A 255 -15.41 20.37 -14.48
C SER A 255 -14.83 18.97 -14.24
N ILE A 256 -14.00 18.84 -13.21
CA ILE A 256 -13.29 17.60 -12.85
C ILE A 256 -13.69 17.16 -11.45
N LEU A 257 -14.22 15.94 -11.33
CA LEU A 257 -14.43 15.25 -10.06
C LEU A 257 -13.30 14.24 -9.80
N ASP A 258 -12.61 14.33 -8.67
CA ASP A 258 -11.56 13.39 -8.26
C ASP A 258 -12.01 12.65 -6.99
N LEU A 259 -12.29 11.36 -7.14
CA LEU A 259 -12.82 10.49 -6.09
C LEU A 259 -11.69 9.70 -5.43
N GLY A 260 -11.56 9.82 -4.11
CA GLY A 260 -10.38 9.35 -3.39
C GLY A 260 -9.16 10.25 -3.61
N ALA A 261 -9.41 11.56 -3.67
CA ALA A 261 -8.45 12.58 -4.07
C ALA A 261 -7.18 12.64 -3.19
N GLY A 262 -7.25 12.17 -1.94
CA GLY A 262 -6.22 12.35 -0.93
C GLY A 262 -5.94 13.84 -0.70
N THR A 263 -4.86 14.35 -1.28
CA THR A 263 -4.49 15.77 -1.22
C THR A 263 -4.83 16.56 -2.49
N GLY A 264 -5.44 15.93 -3.50
CA GLY A 264 -5.80 16.54 -4.79
C GLY A 264 -4.60 16.87 -5.69
N GLN A 265 -3.39 16.51 -5.25
CA GLN A 265 -2.14 16.87 -5.94
C GLN A 265 -1.97 16.11 -7.26
N LEU A 266 -2.53 14.90 -7.39
CA LEU A 266 -2.47 14.12 -8.63
C LEU A 266 -3.19 14.86 -9.77
N ALA A 267 -4.48 15.16 -9.59
CA ALA A 267 -5.29 15.86 -10.59
C ALA A 267 -4.74 17.26 -10.88
N ALA A 268 -4.42 18.04 -9.83
CA ALA A 268 -3.86 19.38 -9.99
C ALA A 268 -2.54 19.37 -10.78
N LYS A 269 -1.69 18.37 -10.58
CA LYS A 269 -0.42 18.26 -11.30
C LYS A 269 -0.59 17.75 -12.71
N ALA A 270 -1.53 16.84 -12.93
CA ALA A 270 -1.88 16.37 -14.26
C ALA A 270 -2.37 17.55 -15.10
N TRP A 271 -3.19 18.42 -14.52
CA TRP A 271 -3.60 19.68 -15.14
C TRP A 271 -2.42 20.58 -15.51
N THR A 272 -1.51 20.86 -14.57
CA THR A 272 -0.29 21.65 -14.88
C THR A 272 0.57 21.01 -15.98
N TYR A 273 0.63 19.68 -16.06
CA TYR A 273 1.34 19.02 -17.15
C TYR A 273 0.60 19.17 -18.48
N LEU A 274 -0.73 19.07 -18.46
CA LEU A 274 -1.56 19.27 -19.64
C LEU A 274 -1.40 20.70 -20.19
N GLU A 275 -1.43 21.73 -19.33
CA GLU A 275 -1.21 23.14 -19.71
C GLU A 275 0.14 23.34 -20.41
N ARG A 276 1.19 22.67 -19.92
CA ARG A 276 2.54 22.77 -20.52
C ARG A 276 2.70 22.00 -21.82
N MET A 277 1.84 21.01 -22.05
CA MET A 277 1.88 20.16 -23.23
C MET A 277 0.97 20.66 -24.36
N SER A 278 0.00 21.50 -24.02
CA SER A 278 -0.93 22.09 -24.98
C SER A 278 -0.26 23.26 -25.70
N SER A 279 -0.41 23.32 -27.02
CA SER A 279 -0.07 24.51 -27.81
C SER A 279 -1.11 25.62 -27.64
N ASP A 280 -2.36 25.22 -27.39
CA ASP A 280 -3.49 26.13 -27.22
C ASP A 280 -3.79 26.34 -25.74
N PRO A 281 -4.28 27.54 -25.35
CA PRO A 281 -4.73 27.78 -23.98
C PRO A 281 -5.80 26.77 -23.58
N LEU A 282 -5.62 26.12 -22.44
CA LEU A 282 -6.66 25.25 -21.90
C LEU A 282 -7.86 26.07 -21.41
N PRO A 283 -9.09 25.53 -21.51
CA PRO A 283 -10.22 26.14 -20.83
C PRO A 283 -9.97 26.19 -19.31
N PRO A 284 -10.49 27.18 -18.59
CA PRO A 284 -10.36 27.21 -17.14
C PRO A 284 -10.95 25.94 -16.51
N ALA A 285 -10.38 25.44 -15.41
CA ALA A 285 -10.84 24.22 -14.75
C ALA A 285 -11.50 24.48 -13.40
N SER A 286 -12.51 23.69 -13.07
CA SER A 286 -13.10 23.56 -11.73
C SER A 286 -12.83 22.16 -11.19
N PHE A 287 -12.38 22.06 -9.94
CA PHE A 287 -12.07 20.79 -9.29
C PHE A 287 -13.00 20.53 -8.12
N HIS A 288 -13.59 19.35 -8.09
CA HIS A 288 -14.35 18.81 -6.97
C HIS A 288 -13.58 17.61 -6.43
N PHE A 289 -13.07 17.71 -5.20
CA PHE A 289 -12.32 16.65 -4.56
C PHE A 289 -13.18 15.95 -3.52
N VAL A 290 -13.26 14.63 -3.60
CA VAL A 290 -13.95 13.79 -2.61
C VAL A 290 -12.93 12.86 -1.96
N ASP A 291 -12.89 12.83 -0.63
CA ASP A 291 -12.09 11.88 0.13
C ASP A 291 -12.78 11.52 1.45
N ASN A 292 -12.46 10.36 2.01
CA ASN A 292 -12.93 9.96 3.35
C ASN A 292 -12.35 10.85 4.45
N ASN A 293 -11.18 11.44 4.23
CA ASN A 293 -10.52 12.31 5.19
C ASN A 293 -10.76 13.78 4.85
N PRO A 294 -10.94 14.64 5.86
CA PRO A 294 -11.07 16.08 5.63
C PRO A 294 -9.76 16.66 5.08
N PRO A 295 -9.84 17.66 4.20
CA PRO A 295 -8.66 18.24 3.57
C PRO A 295 -7.74 18.90 4.61
N ALA A 296 -6.46 18.97 4.28
CA ALA A 296 -5.42 19.45 5.18
C ALA A 296 -4.88 20.81 4.68
N PHE A 297 -5.03 21.86 5.49
CA PHE A 297 -4.42 23.16 5.18
C PHE A 297 -2.90 23.00 4.99
N GLY A 298 -2.36 23.64 3.94
CA GLY A 298 -0.95 23.54 3.57
C GLY A 298 -0.54 22.28 2.80
N ARG A 299 -1.43 21.29 2.62
CA ARG A 299 -1.15 20.06 1.84
C ARG A 299 -2.17 19.83 0.73
N SER A 300 -3.47 19.98 1.06
CA SER A 300 -4.56 19.84 0.10
C SER A 300 -4.55 20.99 -0.89
N PHE A 301 -4.74 20.65 -2.16
CA PHE A 301 -4.80 21.60 -3.25
C PHE A 301 -5.97 22.59 -3.08
N GLY A 302 -5.77 23.85 -3.49
CA GLY A 302 -6.78 24.92 -3.44
C GLY A 302 -6.99 25.60 -2.08
N LEU A 303 -6.41 25.09 -0.98
CA LEU A 303 -6.64 25.69 0.34
C LEU A 303 -5.69 26.83 0.72
N THR A 304 -4.60 27.04 0.00
CA THR A 304 -3.54 27.99 0.42
C THR A 304 -3.04 28.92 -0.67
N ARG A 305 -3.41 28.72 -1.94
CA ARG A 305 -2.90 29.50 -3.08
C ARG A 305 -3.89 29.52 -4.23
N ASP A 306 -4.12 30.72 -4.76
CA ASP A 306 -4.75 30.91 -6.07
C ASP A 306 -3.86 30.35 -7.19
N ARG A 307 -4.49 29.85 -8.25
CA ARG A 307 -3.82 29.18 -9.37
C ARG A 307 -4.40 29.68 -10.68
N SER A 308 -3.51 30.09 -11.59
CA SER A 308 -3.87 30.39 -12.98
C SER A 308 -4.61 29.21 -13.62
N GLY A 309 -5.66 29.49 -14.38
CA GLY A 309 -6.41 28.45 -15.11
C GLY A 309 -7.34 27.60 -14.23
N VAL A 310 -7.46 27.88 -12.93
CA VAL A 310 -8.41 27.20 -12.04
C VAL A 310 -9.40 28.21 -11.48
N THR A 311 -10.69 28.01 -11.77
CA THR A 311 -11.76 28.93 -11.37
C THR A 311 -12.40 28.55 -10.04
N HIS A 312 -12.39 27.25 -9.70
CA HIS A 312 -13.08 26.74 -8.52
C HIS A 312 -12.40 25.50 -7.95
N VAL A 313 -12.37 25.39 -6.61
CA VAL A 313 -11.95 24.18 -5.90
C VAL A 313 -12.93 23.92 -4.75
N GLU A 314 -13.56 22.75 -4.78
CA GLU A 314 -14.45 22.27 -3.72
C GLU A 314 -13.89 21.00 -3.09
N TRP A 315 -14.08 20.84 -1.78
CA TRP A 315 -13.74 19.63 -1.04
C TRP A 315 -14.97 19.08 -0.33
N THR A 316 -15.27 17.81 -0.57
CA THR A 316 -16.33 17.05 0.12
C THR A 316 -15.71 15.90 0.89
N THR A 317 -16.07 15.77 2.17
CA THR A 317 -15.64 14.62 2.99
C THR A 317 -16.73 13.55 2.97
N ALA A 318 -16.52 12.49 2.18
CA ALA A 318 -17.49 11.41 2.01
C ALA A 318 -16.83 10.15 1.44
N ASP A 319 -17.44 9.00 1.71
CA ASP A 319 -17.13 7.76 1.00
C ASP A 319 -17.61 7.85 -0.44
N TYR A 320 -16.71 7.55 -1.39
CA TYR A 320 -16.98 7.72 -2.81
C TYR A 320 -18.15 6.85 -3.29
N ARG A 321 -18.37 5.67 -2.69
CA ARG A 321 -19.50 4.79 -3.05
C ARG A 321 -20.80 5.35 -2.52
N SER A 322 -20.78 5.87 -1.29
CA SER A 322 -21.94 6.51 -0.66
C SER A 322 -22.34 7.79 -1.39
N LEU A 323 -21.36 8.61 -1.80
CA LEU A 323 -21.58 9.82 -2.59
C LEU A 323 -22.08 9.52 -4.00
N ALA A 324 -21.54 8.50 -4.67
CA ALA A 324 -22.06 8.03 -5.95
C ALA A 324 -23.45 7.37 -5.82
N ASP A 325 -23.91 7.11 -4.60
CA ASP A 325 -25.25 6.63 -4.31
C ASP A 325 -26.26 7.75 -4.03
N ASP A 326 -25.80 8.99 -3.90
CA ASP A 326 -26.64 10.15 -3.65
C ASP A 326 -26.99 10.86 -4.95
N ASP A 327 -28.13 10.49 -5.54
CA ASP A 327 -28.63 11.09 -6.79
C ASP A 327 -28.86 12.60 -6.64
N LYS A 328 -29.19 13.10 -5.43
CA LYS A 328 -29.39 14.54 -5.22
C LYS A 328 -28.06 15.28 -5.30
N TRP A 329 -27.02 14.73 -4.68
CA TRP A 329 -25.67 15.31 -4.75
C TRP A 329 -25.14 15.27 -6.19
N LEU A 330 -25.25 14.13 -6.87
CA LEU A 330 -24.77 13.97 -8.25
C LEU A 330 -25.46 14.94 -9.21
N ASN A 331 -26.78 15.12 -9.10
CA ASN A 331 -27.53 16.06 -9.94
C ASN A 331 -27.23 17.53 -9.62
N LYS A 332 -26.89 17.85 -8.36
CA LYS A 332 -26.57 19.22 -7.92
C LYS A 332 -25.17 19.65 -8.34
N CYS A 333 -24.20 18.75 -8.21
CA CYS A 333 -22.77 19.07 -8.43
C CYS A 333 -22.32 18.74 -9.87
N GLY A 334 -23.03 17.86 -10.58
CA GLY A 334 -22.82 17.59 -12.00
C GLY A 334 -23.53 18.60 -12.93
N PRO A 335 -23.33 18.48 -14.25
CA PRO A 335 -22.51 17.47 -14.92
C PRO A 335 -21.00 17.78 -14.85
N PHE A 336 -20.20 16.73 -14.78
CA PHE A 336 -18.74 16.79 -14.85
C PHE A 336 -18.27 16.50 -16.28
N ASP A 337 -17.17 17.12 -16.69
CA ASP A 337 -16.48 16.67 -17.89
C ASP A 337 -15.78 15.34 -17.59
N TRP A 338 -14.97 15.31 -16.53
CA TRP A 338 -14.15 14.15 -16.19
C TRP A 338 -14.36 13.73 -14.74
N VAL A 339 -14.51 12.43 -14.53
CA VAL A 339 -14.44 11.81 -13.20
C VAL A 339 -13.18 10.95 -13.13
N LEU A 340 -12.43 11.07 -12.05
CA LEU A 340 -11.19 10.34 -11.82
C LEU A 340 -11.36 9.39 -10.63
N LEU A 341 -11.10 8.10 -10.85
CA LEU A 341 -10.98 7.06 -9.83
C LEU A 341 -9.53 6.57 -9.82
N CYS A 342 -8.62 7.35 -9.23
CA CYS A 342 -7.19 7.04 -9.26
C CYS A 342 -6.70 6.38 -7.97
N ARG A 343 -6.48 5.06 -7.98
CA ARG A 343 -5.98 4.24 -6.84
C ARG A 343 -6.91 4.19 -5.63
N VAL A 344 -8.14 4.65 -5.77
CA VAL A 344 -9.15 4.52 -4.71
C VAL A 344 -9.64 3.08 -4.60
N LEU A 345 -9.79 2.39 -5.75
CA LEU A 345 -10.21 1.00 -5.82
C LEU A 345 -9.13 0.04 -5.27
N ASP A 346 -7.84 0.33 -5.52
CA ASP A 346 -6.68 -0.34 -4.90
C ASP A 346 -6.80 -0.47 -3.36
N ASN A 347 -7.35 0.57 -2.71
CA ASN A 347 -7.49 0.60 -1.25
C ASN A 347 -8.59 -0.34 -0.76
N THR A 348 -9.37 -0.95 -1.65
CA THR A 348 -10.44 -1.90 -1.32
C THR A 348 -10.13 -3.33 -1.76
N SER A 349 -8.95 -3.58 -2.34
CA SER A 349 -8.49 -4.90 -2.74
C SER A 349 -8.46 -5.89 -1.59
N ASN A 350 -8.69 -7.16 -1.88
CA ASN A 350 -8.59 -8.24 -0.91
C ASN A 350 -7.14 -8.72 -0.81
N PHE A 351 -6.66 -8.98 0.40
CA PHE A 351 -5.32 -9.51 0.65
C PHE A 351 -5.44 -10.79 1.46
N MET A 352 -4.69 -11.81 1.08
CA MET A 352 -4.65 -13.09 1.78
C MET A 352 -3.29 -13.75 1.60
N VAL A 353 -3.01 -14.75 2.45
CA VAL A 353 -1.90 -15.67 2.24
C VAL A 353 -2.47 -16.96 1.68
N GLU A 354 -1.89 -17.44 0.58
CA GLU A 354 -2.27 -18.72 -0.03
C GLU A 354 -1.06 -19.63 -0.13
N SER A 355 -1.30 -20.94 0.03
CA SER A 355 -0.37 -21.95 -0.48
C SER A 355 -0.42 -21.88 -1.99
N ILE A 356 0.75 -21.79 -2.61
CA ILE A 356 0.86 -21.88 -4.04
C ILE A 356 1.56 -23.17 -4.44
N ASP A 357 0.73 -24.14 -4.82
CA ASP A 357 1.20 -25.37 -5.42
C ASP A 357 1.48 -25.09 -6.90
N GLY A 358 2.71 -25.34 -7.34
CA GLY A 358 3.02 -25.37 -8.77
C GLY A 358 2.99 -24.02 -9.49
N ILE A 359 3.35 -22.89 -8.85
CA ILE A 359 3.97 -21.81 -9.64
C ILE A 359 5.27 -22.39 -10.19
N ARG A 360 5.17 -22.99 -11.39
CA ARG A 360 6.27 -23.05 -12.33
C ARG A 360 6.55 -21.61 -12.70
N ALA A 361 7.37 -20.94 -11.89
CA ALA A 361 8.04 -19.74 -12.32
C ALA A 361 8.93 -20.19 -13.50
N ASP A 362 8.38 -20.08 -14.71
CA ASP A 362 9.12 -20.29 -15.94
C ASP A 362 9.76 -21.69 -16.06
N LYS A 363 8.99 -22.75 -15.73
CA LYS A 363 9.41 -24.18 -15.76
C LYS A 363 10.51 -24.58 -14.77
N THR A 364 10.91 -23.72 -13.84
CA THR A 364 11.96 -24.03 -12.84
C THR A 364 11.33 -24.39 -11.50
N GLU A 365 11.72 -25.54 -10.93
CA GLU A 365 11.38 -25.88 -9.55
C GLU A 365 12.05 -24.91 -8.58
N ILE A 366 11.25 -24.34 -7.68
CA ILE A 366 11.76 -23.40 -6.68
C ILE A 366 12.40 -24.21 -5.57
N SER A 367 13.73 -24.17 -5.51
CA SER A 367 14.51 -24.90 -4.51
C SER A 367 14.30 -24.34 -3.11
N ALA A 368 14.19 -25.21 -2.10
CA ALA A 368 14.22 -24.81 -0.69
C ALA A 368 15.50 -24.02 -0.28
N ASN A 369 16.53 -24.04 -1.13
CA ASN A 369 17.72 -23.21 -0.98
C ASN A 369 17.47 -21.70 -1.09
N VAL A 370 16.27 -21.24 -1.45
CA VAL A 370 15.91 -19.81 -1.42
C VAL A 370 15.58 -19.30 -0.02
N LEU A 371 15.37 -20.20 0.96
CA LEU A 371 14.98 -19.85 2.33
C LEU A 371 16.14 -19.19 3.09
N PRO A 372 15.92 -18.02 3.77
CA PRO A 372 17.00 -17.24 4.38
C PRO A 372 17.79 -17.98 5.45
N HIS A 373 17.14 -18.87 6.21
CA HIS A 373 17.81 -19.67 7.22
C HIS A 373 18.84 -20.66 6.62
N ARG A 374 18.73 -20.98 5.31
CA ARG A 374 19.66 -21.84 4.55
C ARG A 374 20.65 -21.02 3.71
N CYS A 375 20.16 -20.10 2.89
CA CYS A 375 21.03 -19.38 1.94
C CYS A 375 21.90 -18.32 2.62
N LEU A 376 21.43 -17.70 3.70
CA LEU A 376 22.23 -16.73 4.45
C LEU A 376 23.04 -17.38 5.59
N ALA A 377 23.18 -18.70 5.62
CA ALA A 377 24.03 -19.37 6.62
C ALA A 377 25.51 -18.99 6.42
N PRO A 378 26.34 -18.88 7.48
CA PRO A 378 27.71 -18.37 7.40
C PRO A 378 28.58 -19.03 6.32
N ARG A 379 28.50 -20.36 6.19
CA ARG A 379 29.22 -21.15 5.18
C ARG A 379 28.83 -20.87 3.72
N ARG A 380 27.76 -20.09 3.51
CA ARG A 380 27.23 -19.70 2.19
C ARG A 380 27.33 -18.19 1.99
N GLN A 381 27.83 -17.42 2.95
CA GLN A 381 27.94 -15.98 2.80
C GLN A 381 29.28 -15.62 2.12
N PRO A 382 29.28 -14.62 1.21
CA PRO A 382 28.14 -13.81 0.76
C PRO A 382 27.32 -14.41 -0.40
N GLU A 383 27.79 -15.48 -1.05
CA GLU A 383 27.28 -15.99 -2.33
C GLU A 383 25.81 -16.40 -2.29
N GLY A 384 25.35 -16.88 -1.13
CA GLY A 384 23.99 -17.34 -0.88
C GLY A 384 22.94 -16.24 -1.00
N ILE A 385 23.32 -14.96 -0.94
CA ILE A 385 22.42 -13.84 -1.29
C ILE A 385 21.80 -14.04 -2.67
N ARG A 386 22.58 -14.55 -3.64
CA ARG A 386 22.12 -14.75 -5.02
C ARG A 386 21.00 -15.79 -5.14
N ARG A 387 20.74 -16.54 -4.07
CA ARG A 387 19.64 -17.50 -3.98
C ARG A 387 18.37 -16.91 -3.39
N LEU A 388 18.40 -15.68 -2.84
CA LEU A 388 17.18 -15.02 -2.39
C LEU A 388 16.28 -14.78 -3.60
N LEU A 389 15.01 -15.19 -3.48
CA LEU A 389 14.02 -15.03 -4.53
C LEU A 389 12.91 -14.13 -4.02
N ILE A 390 13.17 -12.83 -4.21
CA ILE A 390 12.36 -11.69 -3.80
C ILE A 390 12.22 -10.80 -5.02
N SER A 391 11.00 -10.71 -5.54
CA SER A 391 10.68 -9.87 -6.69
C SER A 391 9.52 -8.94 -6.35
N THR A 392 9.65 -7.69 -6.77
CA THR A 392 8.56 -6.71 -6.74
C THR A 392 7.78 -6.65 -8.05
N SER A 393 8.18 -7.46 -9.03
CA SER A 393 7.44 -7.64 -10.29
C SER A 393 6.20 -8.47 -10.03
N ARG A 394 5.07 -8.01 -10.54
CA ARG A 394 3.82 -8.74 -10.43
C ARG A 394 3.86 -9.99 -11.30
N LYS A 395 3.36 -11.09 -10.74
CA LYS A 395 2.95 -12.25 -11.52
C LYS A 395 1.45 -12.44 -11.36
N TYR A 396 0.78 -12.74 -12.46
CA TYR A 396 -0.65 -13.06 -12.45
C TYR A 396 -0.82 -14.56 -12.23
N SER A 397 -1.74 -14.89 -11.33
CA SER A 397 -2.19 -16.25 -11.05
C SER A 397 -3.71 -16.29 -11.18
N ARG A 398 -4.28 -17.51 -11.22
CA ARG A 398 -5.74 -17.71 -11.17
C ARG A 398 -6.34 -17.10 -9.90
N SER A 399 -5.62 -17.20 -8.78
CA SER A 399 -6.02 -16.64 -7.49
C SER A 399 -5.84 -15.13 -7.39
N GLY A 400 -5.26 -14.42 -8.35
CA GLY A 400 -5.01 -12.99 -8.22
C GLY A 400 -3.58 -12.59 -8.58
N THR A 401 -3.17 -11.43 -8.10
CA THR A 401 -1.83 -10.88 -8.32
C THR A 401 -0.92 -11.28 -7.15
N ILE A 402 0.25 -11.81 -7.47
CA ILE A 402 1.26 -12.17 -6.48
C ILE A 402 2.55 -11.37 -6.72
N PHE A 403 3.29 -11.18 -5.63
CA PHE A 403 4.70 -10.77 -5.68
C PHE A 403 5.54 -11.99 -5.33
N PRO A 404 6.41 -12.49 -6.22
CA PRO A 404 7.28 -13.64 -5.97
C PRO A 404 8.26 -13.40 -4.82
N GLN A 405 7.79 -13.62 -3.59
CA GLN A 405 8.52 -13.39 -2.34
C GLN A 405 8.82 -14.73 -1.65
N PHE A 406 9.32 -15.71 -2.41
CA PHE A 406 9.46 -17.09 -1.95
C PHE A 406 10.42 -17.25 -0.77
N SER A 407 11.43 -16.38 -0.66
CA SER A 407 12.29 -16.33 0.54
C SER A 407 11.55 -15.93 1.83
N LEU A 408 10.33 -15.42 1.74
CA LEU A 408 9.47 -15.07 2.87
C LEU A 408 8.39 -16.12 3.17
N SER A 409 8.45 -17.31 2.56
CA SER A 409 7.44 -18.37 2.73
C SER A 409 7.14 -18.70 4.20
N ASP A 410 8.18 -18.95 5.01
CA ASP A 410 8.01 -19.24 6.46
C ASP A 410 7.29 -18.08 7.19
N TYR A 411 7.51 -16.84 6.77
CA TYR A 411 6.86 -15.66 7.36
C TYR A 411 5.37 -15.61 7.00
N PHE A 412 5.02 -15.84 5.74
CA PHE A 412 3.63 -15.86 5.32
C PHE A 412 2.88 -17.09 5.85
N ALA A 413 3.53 -18.25 5.89
CA ALA A 413 3.01 -19.44 6.57
C ALA A 413 2.65 -19.14 8.03
N ALA A 414 3.54 -18.46 8.75
CA ALA A 414 3.29 -18.05 10.13
C ALA A 414 2.10 -17.08 10.25
N ILE A 415 1.97 -16.09 9.36
CA ILE A 415 0.79 -15.21 9.31
C ILE A 415 -0.48 -16.04 9.08
N LEU A 416 -0.47 -16.96 8.11
CA LEU A 416 -1.64 -17.80 7.81
C LEU A 416 -2.05 -18.65 9.01
N SER A 417 -1.08 -19.25 9.71
CA SER A 417 -1.34 -20.00 10.95
C SER A 417 -1.96 -19.14 12.04
N LEU A 418 -1.49 -17.90 12.21
CA LEU A 418 -2.05 -16.96 13.18
C LEU A 418 -3.49 -16.56 12.82
N GLN A 419 -3.75 -16.27 11.55
CA GLN A 419 -5.10 -15.92 11.07
C GLN A 419 -6.10 -17.08 11.25
N ARG A 420 -5.65 -18.32 11.00
CA ARG A 420 -6.48 -19.52 11.19
C ARG A 420 -6.53 -20.00 12.64
N ARG A 421 -5.71 -19.43 13.52
CA ARG A 421 -5.44 -19.93 14.88
C ARG A 421 -5.10 -21.43 14.87
N ASP A 422 -4.40 -21.87 13.82
CA ASP A 422 -4.11 -23.27 13.55
C ASP A 422 -2.68 -23.42 12.99
N LEU A 423 -1.90 -24.29 13.61
CA LEU A 423 -0.51 -24.59 13.26
C LEU A 423 -0.39 -25.74 12.26
N CYS A 424 -1.46 -26.50 12.05
CA CYS A 424 -1.51 -27.69 11.19
C CYS A 424 -1.64 -27.44 9.67
N PRO A 425 -2.16 -26.32 9.13
CA PRO A 425 -2.52 -26.23 7.72
C PRO A 425 -1.33 -25.91 6.80
N VAL A 426 -0.10 -25.89 7.32
CA VAL A 426 1.10 -25.48 6.58
C VAL A 426 1.88 -26.74 6.14
N GLY A 427 1.62 -27.22 4.92
CA GLY A 427 2.40 -28.30 4.30
C GLY A 427 3.88 -27.95 4.11
N GLU A 428 4.77 -28.94 4.28
CA GLU A 428 6.24 -28.76 4.19
C GLU A 428 6.74 -28.42 2.79
N ASP A 429 6.01 -28.88 1.77
CA ASP A 429 6.38 -28.74 0.36
C ASP A 429 5.66 -27.58 -0.34
N ALA A 430 4.95 -26.76 0.43
CA ALA A 430 4.15 -25.65 -0.07
C ALA A 430 4.86 -24.30 0.06
N TRP A 431 4.61 -23.42 -0.92
CA TRP A 431 5.10 -22.04 -0.89
C TRP A 431 3.97 -21.09 -0.50
N TYR A 432 4.15 -20.36 0.60
CA TYR A 432 3.13 -19.43 1.09
C TYR A 432 3.44 -18.04 0.60
N LEU A 433 2.53 -17.47 -0.18
CA LEU A 433 2.70 -16.15 -0.76
C LEU A 433 1.47 -15.27 -0.48
N PRO A 434 1.69 -13.94 -0.38
CA PRO A 434 0.63 -12.97 -0.28
C PRO A 434 0.01 -12.79 -1.66
N VAL A 435 -1.31 -12.93 -1.72
CA VAL A 435 -2.13 -12.77 -2.91
C VAL A 435 -3.00 -11.53 -2.74
N ARG A 436 -2.95 -10.66 -3.73
CA ARG A 436 -3.78 -9.46 -3.84
C ARG A 436 -4.83 -9.68 -4.93
N ARG A 437 -6.11 -9.46 -4.59
CA ARG A 437 -7.24 -9.64 -5.51
C ARG A 437 -8.02 -8.34 -5.62
N PHE A 438 -8.46 -8.04 -6.83
CA PHE A 438 -9.46 -7.00 -7.02
C PHE A 438 -10.73 -7.34 -6.23
N ASN A 439 -11.39 -6.33 -5.69
CA ASN A 439 -12.65 -6.48 -4.99
C ASN A 439 -13.80 -5.91 -5.84
N PRO A 440 -14.62 -6.76 -6.49
CA PRO A 440 -15.73 -6.28 -7.32
C PRO A 440 -16.73 -5.41 -6.57
N ALA A 441 -16.91 -5.61 -5.26
CA ALA A 441 -17.81 -4.80 -4.43
C ALA A 441 -17.37 -3.33 -4.31
N SER A 442 -16.15 -3.00 -4.73
CA SER A 442 -15.69 -1.62 -4.86
C SER A 442 -16.39 -0.84 -5.98
N LEU A 443 -16.95 -1.54 -6.98
CA LEU A 443 -17.71 -0.96 -8.09
C LEU A 443 -19.21 -0.95 -7.85
N ILE A 444 -19.65 -1.25 -6.62
CA ILE A 444 -21.07 -1.34 -6.26
C ILE A 444 -21.34 -0.36 -5.11
N THR A 445 -22.38 0.47 -5.27
CA THR A 445 -22.80 1.43 -4.25
C THR A 445 -23.50 0.71 -3.07
N PRO A 446 -23.68 1.37 -1.91
CA PRO A 446 -24.39 0.78 -0.77
C PRO A 446 -25.80 0.26 -1.10
N SER A 447 -26.54 0.92 -1.98
CA SER A 447 -27.86 0.45 -2.47
C SER A 447 -27.79 -0.66 -3.52
N GLY A 448 -26.60 -1.18 -3.82
CA GLY A 448 -26.41 -2.28 -4.79
C GLY A 448 -26.34 -1.82 -6.25
N ARG A 449 -26.23 -0.52 -6.53
CA ARG A 449 -26.18 0.03 -7.89
C ARG A 449 -24.75 0.01 -8.43
N SER A 450 -24.60 0.01 -9.75
CA SER A 450 -23.28 0.13 -10.39
C SER A 450 -22.69 1.52 -10.18
N LEU A 451 -21.55 1.58 -9.51
CA LEU A 451 -20.77 2.81 -9.36
C LEU A 451 -20.47 3.45 -10.71
N LEU A 452 -19.98 2.64 -11.66
CA LEU A 452 -19.61 3.11 -13.00
C LEU A 452 -20.82 3.71 -13.73
N ALA A 453 -22.00 3.08 -13.61
CA ALA A 453 -23.22 3.59 -14.22
C ALA A 453 -23.64 4.94 -13.62
N GLN A 454 -23.61 5.08 -12.29
CA GLN A 454 -23.99 6.34 -11.64
C GLN A 454 -23.04 7.48 -12.02
N LEU A 455 -21.72 7.23 -12.03
CA LEU A 455 -20.75 8.25 -12.41
C LEU A 455 -20.85 8.62 -13.90
N MET A 456 -21.14 7.65 -14.79
CA MET A 456 -21.33 7.92 -16.21
C MET A 456 -22.60 8.73 -16.53
N LYS A 457 -23.64 8.71 -15.67
CA LYS A 457 -24.83 9.58 -15.86
C LYS A 457 -24.50 11.07 -15.73
N VAL A 458 -23.52 11.39 -14.89
CA VAL A 458 -23.13 12.78 -14.58
C VAL A 458 -21.75 13.13 -15.12
N SER A 459 -21.18 12.33 -16.02
CA SER A 459 -19.87 12.62 -16.59
C SER A 459 -19.76 12.29 -18.07
N ARG A 460 -18.95 13.06 -18.80
CA ARG A 460 -18.60 12.75 -20.20
C ARG A 460 -17.57 11.63 -20.29
N SER A 461 -16.67 11.53 -19.31
CA SER A 461 -15.66 10.48 -19.25
C SER A 461 -15.31 10.14 -17.81
N LEU A 462 -15.15 8.85 -17.56
CA LEU A 462 -14.66 8.29 -16.31
C LEU A 462 -13.29 7.64 -16.55
N VAL A 463 -12.29 8.09 -15.80
CA VAL A 463 -10.92 7.56 -15.85
C VAL A 463 -10.68 6.73 -14.61
N ILE A 464 -10.23 5.49 -14.80
CA ILE A 464 -9.86 4.56 -13.72
C ILE A 464 -8.37 4.28 -13.81
N GLU A 465 -7.64 4.53 -12.73
CA GLU A 465 -6.26 4.04 -12.54
C GLU A 465 -6.28 3.05 -11.39
N ASP A 466 -5.96 1.77 -11.64
CA ASP A 466 -5.97 0.74 -10.61
C ASP A 466 -4.92 -0.35 -10.87
N VAL A 467 -4.44 -1.02 -9.83
CA VAL A 467 -3.42 -2.09 -9.92
C VAL A 467 -3.95 -3.50 -10.06
N ASP A 468 -5.17 -3.73 -9.61
CA ASP A 468 -5.79 -5.05 -9.53
C ASP A 468 -6.97 -5.20 -10.49
N VAL A 469 -7.63 -4.11 -10.89
CA VAL A 469 -8.66 -4.09 -11.95
C VAL A 469 -8.01 -4.57 -13.25
N ARG A 470 -8.68 -5.53 -13.90
CA ARG A 470 -8.29 -6.09 -15.19
C ARG A 470 -9.45 -5.92 -16.17
N PRO A 471 -9.20 -6.00 -17.49
CA PRO A 471 -10.26 -5.95 -18.50
C PRO A 471 -11.45 -6.87 -18.23
N GLU A 472 -11.18 -8.08 -17.72
CA GLU A 472 -12.22 -9.08 -17.44
C GLU A 472 -13.15 -8.61 -16.32
N HIS A 473 -12.62 -7.95 -15.29
CA HIS A 473 -13.43 -7.43 -14.18
C HIS A 473 -14.42 -6.36 -14.66
N LEU A 474 -13.99 -5.47 -15.56
CA LEU A 474 -14.88 -4.44 -16.12
C LEU A 474 -15.90 -5.02 -17.09
N THR A 475 -15.52 -6.05 -17.85
CA THR A 475 -16.42 -6.77 -18.77
C THR A 475 -17.52 -7.50 -17.98
N GLN A 476 -17.15 -8.23 -16.92
CA GLN A 476 -18.10 -8.89 -16.02
C GLN A 476 -19.03 -7.87 -15.35
N HIS A 477 -18.49 -6.74 -14.90
CA HIS A 477 -19.30 -5.67 -14.30
C HIS A 477 -20.30 -5.07 -15.30
N ARG A 478 -19.89 -4.89 -16.57
CA ARG A 478 -20.80 -4.47 -17.64
C ARG A 478 -21.92 -5.47 -17.86
N GLU A 479 -21.59 -6.77 -17.96
CA GLU A 479 -22.57 -7.84 -18.16
C GLU A 479 -23.58 -7.88 -17.02
N GLN A 480 -23.11 -7.73 -15.78
CA GLN A 480 -23.96 -7.75 -14.59
C GLN A 480 -24.90 -6.55 -14.49
N PHE A 481 -24.44 -5.34 -14.80
CA PHE A 481 -25.17 -4.10 -14.51
C PHE A 481 -25.70 -3.35 -15.73
N GLY A 482 -25.40 -3.80 -16.95
CA GLY A 482 -25.89 -3.19 -18.18
C GLY A 482 -25.38 -1.76 -18.40
N LEU A 483 -24.12 -1.60 -18.81
CA LEU A 483 -23.54 -0.28 -19.14
C LEU A 483 -23.81 0.11 -20.60
N SER A 484 -25.08 0.08 -21.03
CA SER A 484 -25.51 0.41 -22.39
C SER A 484 -25.18 1.86 -22.75
N GLY A 485 -24.79 2.09 -24.02
CA GLY A 485 -24.44 3.44 -24.50
C GLY A 485 -23.08 3.95 -24.00
N SER A 486 -22.29 3.11 -23.35
CA SER A 486 -20.89 3.39 -23.01
C SER A 486 -19.94 2.52 -23.84
N ALA A 487 -18.69 2.95 -23.92
CA ALA A 487 -17.56 2.21 -24.42
C ALA A 487 -16.43 2.29 -23.37
N ALA A 488 -15.62 1.23 -23.27
CA ALA A 488 -14.46 1.23 -22.40
C ALA A 488 -13.18 0.90 -23.16
N ILE A 489 -12.12 1.63 -22.83
CA ILE A 489 -10.82 1.50 -23.45
C ILE A 489 -9.82 1.13 -22.37
N PHE A 490 -9.06 0.06 -22.58
CA PHE A 490 -7.87 -0.26 -21.81
C PHE A 490 -6.64 0.39 -22.46
N CYS A 491 -6.05 1.37 -21.79
CA CYS A 491 -4.93 2.15 -22.33
C CYS A 491 -3.60 1.39 -22.18
N THR A 492 -3.31 0.47 -23.11
CA THR A 492 -2.08 -0.35 -23.14
C THR A 492 -0.80 0.48 -23.33
N GLY A 493 0.34 -0.07 -22.88
CA GLY A 493 1.68 0.51 -23.09
C GLY A 493 2.08 1.65 -22.13
N ASN A 494 1.18 2.09 -21.25
CA ASN A 494 1.42 3.25 -20.36
C ASN A 494 1.78 2.86 -18.92
N GLY A 495 1.71 1.56 -18.58
CA GLY A 495 1.91 1.04 -17.23
C GLY A 495 3.37 0.75 -16.84
N PHE A 496 4.35 0.85 -17.74
CA PHE A 496 5.70 0.35 -17.45
C PHE A 496 6.41 1.07 -16.28
N ALA A 497 6.02 2.31 -15.96
CA ALA A 497 6.59 3.05 -14.83
C ALA A 497 5.75 3.02 -13.54
N THR A 498 4.43 2.76 -13.61
CA THR A 498 3.51 2.81 -12.45
C THR A 498 2.86 1.46 -12.11
N GLU A 499 2.92 0.52 -13.05
CA GLU A 499 2.22 -0.78 -13.09
C GLU A 499 0.73 -0.69 -12.76
N ALA A 500 0.10 0.47 -12.97
CA ALA A 500 -1.35 0.55 -12.95
C ALA A 500 -1.90 0.25 -14.35
N ASN A 501 -3.06 -0.38 -14.35
CA ASN A 501 -3.96 -0.43 -15.48
C ASN A 501 -4.73 0.89 -15.54
N TYR A 502 -4.89 1.41 -16.75
CA TYR A 502 -5.63 2.62 -17.01
C TYR A 502 -6.80 2.30 -17.90
N PHE A 503 -7.99 2.72 -17.48
CA PHE A 503 -9.21 2.55 -18.25
C PHE A 503 -9.88 3.91 -18.44
N VAL A 504 -10.51 4.09 -19.59
CA VAL A 504 -11.42 5.20 -19.83
C VAL A 504 -12.77 4.65 -20.24
N LEU A 505 -13.81 5.01 -19.50
CA LEU A 505 -15.20 4.75 -19.85
C LEU A 505 -15.80 6.06 -20.36
N THR A 506 -16.43 6.03 -21.53
CA THR A 506 -17.01 7.22 -22.16
C THR A 506 -18.08 6.82 -23.19
N SER A 507 -18.63 7.76 -23.95
CA SER A 507 -19.54 7.45 -25.06
C SER A 507 -18.79 6.80 -26.23
N PRO A 508 -19.43 5.95 -27.05
CA PRO A 508 -18.80 5.34 -28.22
C PRO A 508 -18.14 6.34 -29.17
N ASP A 509 -18.75 7.52 -29.35
CA ASP A 509 -18.24 8.56 -30.24
C ASP A 509 -16.95 9.22 -29.72
N VAL A 510 -16.77 9.29 -28.40
CA VAL A 510 -15.53 9.81 -27.80
C VAL A 510 -14.46 8.71 -27.77
N ALA A 511 -14.87 7.46 -27.55
CA ALA A 511 -13.98 6.32 -27.39
C ALA A 511 -13.06 6.08 -28.61
N GLN A 512 -13.54 6.32 -29.83
CA GLN A 512 -12.75 6.18 -31.05
C GLN A 512 -11.49 7.07 -31.11
N TYR A 513 -11.46 8.14 -30.30
CA TYR A 513 -10.33 9.07 -30.24
C TYR A 513 -9.36 8.77 -29.10
N ILE A 514 -9.65 7.77 -28.27
CA ILE A 514 -8.81 7.37 -27.14
C ILE A 514 -7.94 6.19 -27.58
N ARG A 515 -6.62 6.32 -27.35
CA ARG A 515 -5.68 5.25 -27.68
C ARG A 515 -5.75 4.11 -26.65
N GLY A 516 -5.95 2.90 -27.14
CA GLY A 516 -5.90 1.68 -26.34
C GLY A 516 -6.72 0.56 -26.97
N ASP A 517 -6.86 -0.54 -26.25
CA ASP A 517 -7.66 -1.68 -26.66
C ASP A 517 -9.10 -1.46 -26.22
N ARG A 518 -10.03 -1.47 -27.18
CA ARG A 518 -11.46 -1.33 -26.88
C ARG A 518 -11.98 -2.62 -26.27
N LEU A 519 -12.55 -2.52 -25.07
CA LEU A 519 -13.17 -3.64 -24.37
C LEU A 519 -14.61 -3.87 -24.83
N TRP A 520 -15.36 -2.77 -25.08
CA TRP A 520 -16.68 -2.75 -25.69
C TRP A 520 -17.01 -1.41 -26.34
#